data_AF-A0A938LZM7-F1
#
_entry.id   AF-A0A938LZM7-F1
#
_cell.length_a   1.000
_cell.length_b   1.000
_cell.length_c   1.000
_cell.angle_alpha   90.00
_cell.angle_beta   90.00
_cell.angle_gamma   90.00
#
_symmetry.space_group_name_H-M   'P 1'
#
loop_
_entity.id
_entity.type
_entity.pdbx_description
1 polymer ?
#
loop_
_entity_poly.entity_id
_entity_poly.type
_entity_poly.pdbx_seq_one_letter_code
_entity_poly.pdbx_strand_id
1 'polypeptide(L)'
;MFTHMKLGTKIATGFGLLILIACLLGGLAVFNMKSVQGRSTMLATEYVPEVEVANNVERNSRLTMYSVRGYGLSFDEKYLTDGRKYLAEVKKHLENAGKLAETSAHLTVLKSTVA
;
A
#
# COMPACT_ATOMS: atom_id res chain seq x y z
N MET A 1 43.62 -4.20 -37.36
CA MET A 1 42.80 -5.39 -37.66
C MET A 1 41.48 -5.09 -38.41
N PHE A 2 41.05 -3.82 -38.57
CA PHE A 2 39.78 -3.45 -39.22
C PHE A 2 39.88 -2.97 -40.68
N THR A 3 41.04 -3.18 -41.32
CA THR A 3 41.37 -2.60 -42.64
C THR A 3 41.02 -3.51 -43.83
N HIS A 4 40.71 -4.80 -43.61
CA HIS A 4 40.34 -5.76 -44.68
C HIS A 4 38.93 -6.35 -44.54
N MET A 5 38.01 -5.65 -43.88
CA MET A 5 36.63 -6.11 -43.71
C MET A 5 35.73 -5.54 -44.81
N LYS A 6 34.83 -6.38 -45.35
CA LYS A 6 33.82 -5.98 -46.35
C LYS A 6 32.93 -4.87 -45.77
N LEU A 7 32.50 -3.92 -46.59
CA LEU A 7 31.73 -2.73 -46.17
C LEU A 7 30.48 -3.10 -45.34
N GLY A 8 29.78 -4.18 -45.73
CA GLY A 8 28.63 -4.70 -44.99
C GLY A 8 28.96 -5.15 -43.56
N THR A 9 30.16 -5.70 -43.32
CA THR A 9 30.59 -6.13 -41.97
C THR A 9 30.85 -4.93 -41.05
N LYS A 10 31.32 -3.78 -41.57
CA LYS A 10 31.49 -2.54 -40.80
C LYS A 10 30.15 -1.93 -40.36
N ILE A 11 29.15 -1.95 -41.25
CA ILE A 11 27.82 -1.44 -40.93
C ILE A 11 27.11 -2.37 -39.93
N ALA A 12 27.20 -3.68 -40.13
CA ALA A 12 26.61 -4.67 -39.24
C ALA A 12 27.21 -4.62 -37.82
N THR A 13 28.51 -4.34 -37.67
CA THR A 13 29.14 -4.20 -36.34
C THR A 13 28.67 -2.94 -35.61
N GLY A 14 28.57 -1.80 -36.29
CA GLY A 14 28.05 -0.56 -35.70
C GLY A 14 26.58 -0.70 -35.29
N PHE A 15 25.75 -1.25 -36.16
CA PHE A 15 24.33 -1.48 -35.87
C PHE A 15 24.11 -2.55 -34.80
N GLY A 16 24.89 -3.63 -34.82
CA GLY A 16 24.87 -4.66 -33.79
C GLY A 16 25.24 -4.13 -32.40
N LEU A 17 26.22 -3.22 -32.32
CA LEU A 17 26.57 -2.56 -31.07
C LEU A 17 25.43 -1.69 -30.53
N LEU A 18 24.74 -0.95 -31.41
CA LEU A 18 23.55 -0.17 -31.03
C LEU A 18 22.40 -1.05 -30.53
N ILE A 19 22.13 -2.17 -31.20
CA ILE A 19 21.14 -3.16 -30.73
C ILE A 19 21.53 -3.68 -29.35
N LEU A 20 22.81 -4.04 -29.14
CA LEU A 20 23.28 -4.56 -27.87
C LEU A 20 23.09 -3.55 -26.74
N ILE A 21 23.44 -2.28 -26.97
CA ILE A 21 23.21 -1.19 -26.01
C ILE A 21 21.71 -1.02 -25.73
N ALA A 22 20.87 -1.04 -26.77
CA ALA A 22 19.42 -0.94 -26.61
C ALA A 22 18.84 -2.09 -25.78
N CYS A 23 19.29 -3.33 -26.02
CA CYS A 23 18.90 -4.50 -25.22
C CYS A 23 19.33 -4.38 -23.76
N LEU A 24 20.56 -3.90 -23.48
CA LEU A 24 21.03 -3.70 -22.11
C LEU A 24 20.20 -2.64 -21.38
N LEU A 25 19.92 -1.51 -22.03
CA LEU A 25 19.08 -0.44 -21.46
C LEU A 25 17.65 -0.93 -21.23
N GLY A 26 17.06 -1.64 -22.20
CA GLY A 26 15.74 -2.24 -22.07
C GLY A 26 15.68 -3.25 -20.92
N GLY A 27 16.70 -4.09 -20.78
CA GLY A 27 16.81 -5.05 -19.68
C GLY A 27 16.89 -4.37 -18.31
N LEU A 28 17.71 -3.34 -18.17
CA LEU A 28 17.80 -2.54 -16.93
C LEU A 28 16.48 -1.85 -16.61
N ALA A 29 15.78 -1.31 -17.62
CA ALA A 29 14.46 -0.71 -17.43
C ALA A 29 13.43 -1.73 -16.91
N VAL A 30 13.39 -2.93 -17.48
CA VAL A 30 12.50 -4.01 -17.01
C VAL A 30 12.83 -4.42 -15.57
N PHE A 31 14.12 -4.51 -15.21
CA PHE A 31 14.53 -4.83 -13.85
C PHE A 31 14.08 -3.77 -12.84
N ASN A 32 14.27 -2.49 -13.18
CA ASN A 32 13.80 -1.37 -12.35
C ASN A 32 12.27 -1.38 -12.21
N MET A 33 11.53 -1.62 -13.29
CA MET A 33 10.07 -1.72 -13.24
C MET A 33 9.60 -2.87 -12.34
N LYS A 34 10.24 -4.04 -12.41
CA LYS A 34 9.94 -5.18 -11.52
C LYS A 34 10.19 -4.86 -10.04
N SER A 35 11.27 -4.13 -9.74
CA SER A 35 11.56 -3.69 -8.37
C SER A 35 10.50 -2.73 -7.84
N VAL A 36 10.06 -1.76 -8.66
CA VAL A 36 8.98 -0.83 -8.30
C VAL A 36 7.65 -1.57 -8.11
N GLN A 37 7.34 -2.55 -8.97
CA GLN A 37 6.13 -3.37 -8.83
C GLN A 37 6.05 -4.04 -7.46
N GLY A 38 7.14 -4.62 -6.96
CA GLY A 38 7.16 -5.23 -5.62
C GLY A 38 6.83 -4.24 -4.50
N ARG A 39 7.39 -3.02 -4.56
CA ARG A 39 7.09 -1.96 -3.59
C ARG A 39 5.63 -1.48 -3.68
N SER A 40 5.12 -1.34 -4.89
CA SER A 40 3.71 -0.96 -5.11
C SER A 40 2.76 -2.03 -4.61
N THR A 41 3.09 -3.32 -4.77
CA THR A 41 2.30 -4.42 -4.21
C THR A 41 2.28 -4.33 -2.68
N MET A 42 3.44 -4.15 -2.03
CA MET A 42 3.50 -3.97 -0.57
C MET A 42 2.65 -2.79 -0.09
N LEU A 43 2.71 -1.65 -0.77
CA LEU A 43 1.86 -0.50 -0.45
C LEU A 43 0.37 -0.84 -0.58
N ALA A 44 -0.02 -1.47 -1.68
CA ALA A 44 -1.42 -1.78 -1.96
C ALA A 44 -2.01 -2.84 -1.03
N THR A 45 -1.22 -3.84 -0.62
CA THR A 45 -1.73 -4.97 0.16
C THR A 45 -1.55 -4.84 1.66
N GLU A 46 -0.63 -3.99 2.12
CA GLU A 46 -0.32 -3.86 3.56
C GLU A 46 -0.59 -2.44 4.05
N TYR A 47 0.09 -1.43 3.51
CA TYR A 47 0.02 -0.07 4.04
C TYR A 47 -1.29 0.67 3.74
N VAL A 48 -1.89 0.47 2.56
CA VAL A 48 -3.19 1.09 2.24
C VAL A 48 -4.32 0.55 3.15
N PRO A 49 -4.46 -0.78 3.32
CA PRO A 49 -5.40 -1.32 4.30
C PRO A 49 -5.14 -0.87 5.75
N GLU A 50 -3.87 -0.70 6.14
CA GLU A 50 -3.52 -0.19 7.48
C GLU A 50 -4.10 1.21 7.71
N VAL A 51 -3.90 2.11 6.75
CA VAL A 51 -4.45 3.48 6.81
C VAL A 51 -5.97 3.45 6.79
N GLU A 52 -6.58 2.58 5.99
CA GLU A 52 -8.04 2.43 5.94
C GLU A 52 -8.62 2.02 7.30
N VAL A 53 -8.04 1.00 7.93
CA VAL A 53 -8.50 0.54 9.24
C VAL A 53 -8.28 1.62 10.31
N ALA A 54 -7.13 2.28 10.32
CA ALA A 54 -6.84 3.36 11.26
C ALA A 54 -7.85 4.52 11.13
N ASN A 55 -8.15 4.93 9.89
CA ASN A 55 -9.12 5.99 9.61
C ASN A 55 -10.53 5.59 10.06
N ASN A 56 -10.93 4.34 9.82
CA ASN A 56 -12.23 3.83 10.25
C ASN A 56 -12.35 3.77 11.78
N VAL A 57 -11.29 3.38 12.50
CA VAL A 57 -11.25 3.42 13.97
C VAL A 57 -11.41 4.86 14.47
N GLU A 58 -10.64 5.80 13.91
CA GLU A 58 -10.67 7.20 14.32
C GLU A 58 -12.05 7.84 14.06
N ARG A 59 -12.59 7.63 12.85
CA ARG A 59 -13.89 8.16 12.43
C ARG A 59 -15.01 7.65 13.31
N ASN A 60 -15.10 6.34 13.53
CA ASN A 60 -16.16 5.78 14.37
C ASN A 60 -15.99 6.17 15.84
N SER A 61 -14.75 6.27 16.35
CA SER A 61 -14.50 6.75 17.72
C SER A 61 -15.01 8.18 17.93
N ARG A 62 -14.78 9.05 16.94
CA ARG A 62 -15.31 10.43 16.95
C ARG A 62 -16.83 10.46 16.90
N LEU A 63 -17.46 9.60 16.08
CA LEU A 63 -18.91 9.51 15.99
C LEU A 63 -19.51 8.97 17.30
N THR A 64 -18.89 7.97 17.94
CA THR A 64 -19.27 7.50 19.28
C THR A 64 -19.23 8.65 20.29
N MET A 65 -18.12 9.38 20.35
CA MET A 65 -17.98 10.53 21.26
C MET A 65 -19.06 11.59 20.99
N TYR A 66 -19.29 11.93 19.72
CA TYR A 66 -20.30 12.93 19.33
C TYR A 66 -21.71 12.50 19.75
N SER A 67 -22.09 11.25 19.45
CA SER A 67 -23.41 10.73 19.80
C SER A 67 -23.59 10.61 21.32
N VAL A 68 -22.62 10.07 22.06
CA VAL A 68 -22.72 10.00 23.53
C VAL A 68 -22.82 11.38 24.16
N ARG A 69 -22.10 12.38 23.63
CA ARG A 69 -22.23 13.77 24.06
C ARG A 69 -23.61 14.34 23.74
N GLY A 70 -24.16 14.04 22.56
CA GLY A 70 -25.52 14.42 22.17
C GLY A 70 -26.56 13.88 23.15
N TYR A 71 -26.41 12.63 23.57
CA TYR A 71 -27.26 12.03 24.61
C TYR A 71 -27.11 12.77 25.95
N GLY A 72 -25.89 13.05 26.40
CA GLY A 72 -25.66 13.75 27.68
C GLY A 72 -26.25 15.16 27.74
N LEU A 73 -26.47 15.82 26.60
CA LEU A 73 -27.05 17.16 26.52
C LEU A 73 -28.57 17.15 26.30
N SER A 74 -29.10 16.16 25.59
CA SER A 74 -30.51 16.13 25.17
C SER A 74 -31.36 15.07 25.86
N PHE A 75 -30.73 14.05 26.45
CA PHE A 75 -31.34 12.81 26.92
C PHE A 75 -32.15 12.04 25.85
N ASP A 76 -31.99 12.37 24.57
CA ASP A 76 -32.62 11.64 23.47
C ASP A 76 -31.90 10.30 23.23
N GLU A 77 -32.61 9.19 23.50
CA GLU A 77 -32.12 7.82 23.38
C GLU A 77 -31.58 7.46 22.00
N LYS A 78 -32.00 8.18 20.94
CA LYS A 78 -31.47 7.97 19.59
C LYS A 78 -29.95 8.13 19.58
N TYR A 79 -29.44 9.16 20.25
CA TYR A 79 -28.02 9.42 20.34
C TYR A 79 -27.26 8.35 21.12
N LEU A 80 -27.88 7.77 22.16
CA LEU A 80 -27.27 6.65 22.89
C LEU A 80 -27.20 5.39 22.02
N THR A 81 -28.25 5.12 21.24
CA THR A 81 -28.31 3.99 20.30
C THR A 81 -27.26 4.12 19.20
N ASP A 82 -27.16 5.30 18.59
CA ASP A 82 -26.15 5.60 17.56
C ASP A 82 -24.72 5.49 18.14
N GLY A 83 -24.49 6.01 19.35
CA GLY A 83 -23.21 5.91 20.03
C GLY A 83 -22.78 4.45 20.25
N ARG A 84 -23.70 3.59 20.69
CA ARG A 84 -23.46 2.15 20.87
C ARG A 84 -23.17 1.46 19.53
N LYS A 85 -23.88 1.83 18.46
CA LYS A 85 -23.63 1.32 17.11
C LYS A 85 -22.22 1.66 16.63
N TYR A 86 -21.83 2.93 16.71
CA TYR A 86 -20.48 3.35 16.31
C TYR A 86 -19.40 2.69 17.18
N LEU A 87 -19.66 2.48 18.47
CA LEU A 87 -18.72 1.78 19.35
C LEU A 87 -18.53 0.32 18.95
N ALA A 88 -19.59 -0.35 18.48
CA ALA A 88 -19.49 -1.70 17.94
C ALA A 88 -18.64 -1.75 16.66
N GLU A 89 -18.80 -0.77 15.76
CA GLU A 89 -17.93 -0.65 14.58
C GLU A 89 -16.48 -0.35 14.95
N VAL A 90 -16.20 0.49 15.96
CA VAL A 90 -14.82 0.68 16.47
C VAL A 90 -14.20 -0.65 16.88
N LYS A 91 -14.92 -1.48 17.67
CA LYS A 91 -14.42 -2.79 18.09
C LYS A 91 -14.13 -3.70 16.91
N LYS A 92 -15.03 -3.75 15.94
CA LYS A 92 -14.85 -4.52 14.70
C LYS A 92 -13.62 -4.05 13.90
N HIS A 93 -13.41 -2.74 13.77
CA HIS A 93 -12.24 -2.21 13.07
C HIS A 93 -10.94 -2.49 13.83
N LEU A 94 -10.95 -2.49 15.17
CA LEU A 94 -9.80 -2.90 15.97
C LEU A 94 -9.47 -4.39 15.79
N GLU A 95 -10.48 -5.26 15.72
CA GLU A 95 -10.27 -6.69 15.38
C GLU A 95 -9.67 -6.86 13.98
N ASN A 96 -10.15 -6.09 13.00
CA ASN A 96 -9.59 -6.10 11.65
C ASN A 96 -8.14 -5.59 11.62
N ALA A 97 -7.79 -4.59 12.46
CA ALA A 97 -6.41 -4.14 12.62
C ALA A 97 -5.51 -5.27 13.14
N GLY A 98 -5.99 -6.04 14.13
CA GLY A 98 -5.28 -7.20 14.66
C GLY A 98 -5.04 -8.27 13.60
N LYS A 99 -6.07 -8.63 12.84
CA LYS A 99 -5.95 -9.59 11.72
C LYS A 99 -4.97 -9.10 10.66
N LEU A 100 -5.01 -7.82 10.31
CA LEU A 100 -4.08 -7.23 9.35
C LEU A 100 -2.64 -7.31 9.88
N ALA A 101 -2.42 -7.02 11.16
CA ALA A 101 -1.11 -7.12 11.79
C ALA A 101 -0.55 -8.56 11.86
N GLU A 102 -1.42 -9.57 11.97
CA GLU A 102 -1.02 -10.98 11.90
C GLU A 102 -0.67 -11.43 10.48
N THR A 103 -1.38 -10.91 9.48
CA THR A 103 -1.25 -11.35 8.09
C THR A 103 -0.15 -10.59 7.33
N SER A 104 0.16 -9.36 7.74
CA SER A 104 1.14 -8.51 7.07
C SER A 104 2.56 -8.73 7.61
N ALA A 105 3.50 -9.04 6.72
CA ALA A 105 4.88 -9.28 7.08
C ALA A 105 5.65 -7.99 7.40
N HIS A 106 5.26 -6.86 6.83
CA HIS A 106 6.02 -5.60 6.91
C HIS A 106 5.44 -4.60 7.93
N LEU A 107 4.22 -4.85 8.44
CA LEU A 107 3.54 -4.00 9.43
C LEU A 107 4.01 -4.26 10.88
N THR A 108 5.30 -4.13 11.10
CA THR A 108 5.95 -4.40 12.41
C THR A 108 5.45 -3.49 13.54
N VAL A 109 5.18 -2.23 13.24
CA VAL A 109 4.69 -1.24 14.22
C VAL A 109 3.25 -1.54 14.62
N LEU A 110 2.36 -1.79 13.66
CA LEU A 110 0.97 -2.19 13.94
C LEU A 110 0.93 -3.45 14.81
N LYS A 111 1.74 -4.45 14.48
CA LYS A 111 1.84 -5.69 15.27
C LYS A 111 2.29 -5.45 16.71
N SER A 112 3.20 -4.52 16.95
CA SER A 112 3.62 -4.16 18.31
C SER A 112 2.59 -3.35 19.10
N THR A 113 1.64 -2.72 18.42
CA THR A 113 0.64 -1.82 19.03
C THR A 113 -0.69 -2.51 19.32
N VAL A 114 -1.00 -3.57 18.57
CA VAL A 114 -2.26 -4.33 18.69
C VAL A 114 -2.11 -5.61 19.53
N ALA A 115 -0.87 -6.07 19.77
CA ALA A 115 -0.56 -7.19 20.68
C ALA A 115 -0.55 -6.76 22.15
#